data_AF-A0A962XS57-F1
#
_entry.id   AF-A0A962XS57-F1
#
_cell.length_a   1.000
_cell.length_b   1.000
_cell.length_c   1.000
_cell.angle_alpha   90.00
_cell.angle_beta   90.00
_cell.angle_gamma   90.00
#
_symmetry.space_group_name_H-M   'P 1'
#
loop_
_entity.id
_entity.type
_entity.pdbx_description
1 polymer ?
#
loop_
_entity_poly.entity_id
_entity_poly.type
_entity_poly.pdbx_seq_one_letter_code
_entity_poly.pdbx_strand_id
1 'polypeptide(L)'
;MSEVKTYPVPAAFAAQANVTADQYEAMYKRSVDDPAGFWGEQAEQYLTWFKKWDTVLDWSFGKDDLHINWFKGGKLNVAYNCLDRHLDTRGDQVAIIWEADDPNVDRKITYKELHDEVCK
;
A
#
# COMPACT_ATOMS: atom_id res chain seq x y z
N MET A 1 3.61 30.33 -21.67
CA MET A 1 3.47 28.96 -21.12
C MET A 1 3.12 28.06 -22.29
N SER A 2 3.87 26.98 -22.49
CA SER A 2 3.58 26.01 -23.55
C SER A 2 2.20 25.38 -23.32
N GLU A 3 1.39 25.20 -24.36
CA GLU A 3 0.13 24.48 -24.25
C GLU A 3 0.39 23.04 -23.82
N VAL A 4 -0.12 22.66 -22.65
CA VAL A 4 -0.06 21.29 -22.16
C VAL A 4 -1.26 20.55 -22.73
N LYS A 5 -1.02 19.60 -23.64
CA LYS A 5 -2.07 18.73 -24.17
C LYS A 5 -2.57 17.81 -23.06
N THR A 6 -3.84 17.91 -22.70
CA THR A 6 -4.50 17.01 -21.74
C THR A 6 -5.40 16.01 -22.45
N TYR A 7 -5.58 14.83 -21.84
CA TYR A 7 -6.49 13.80 -22.32
C TYR A 7 -7.55 13.51 -21.25
N PRO A 8 -8.85 13.54 -21.60
CA PRO A 8 -9.90 13.24 -20.64
C PRO A 8 -9.83 11.76 -20.23
N VAL A 9 -10.23 11.50 -18.99
CA VAL A 9 -10.32 10.14 -18.47
C VAL A 9 -11.44 9.40 -19.23
N PRO A 10 -11.18 8.24 -19.83
CA PRO A 10 -12.22 7.46 -20.50
C PRO A 10 -13.35 7.08 -19.52
N ALA A 11 -14.60 7.18 -19.95
CA ALA A 11 -15.76 6.93 -19.09
C ALA A 11 -15.77 5.53 -18.47
N ALA A 12 -15.34 4.51 -19.23
CA ALA A 12 -15.22 3.14 -18.73
C ALA A 12 -14.21 3.00 -17.58
N PHE A 13 -13.11 3.76 -17.62
CA PHE A 13 -12.14 3.80 -16.53
C PHE A 13 -12.67 4.59 -15.33
N ALA A 14 -13.28 5.75 -15.58
CA ALA A 14 -13.85 6.58 -14.52
C ALA A 14 -14.89 5.83 -13.67
N ALA A 15 -15.67 4.92 -14.27
CA ALA A 15 -16.69 4.12 -13.59
C ALA A 15 -16.13 3.08 -12.60
N GLN A 16 -14.87 2.66 -12.76
CA GLN A 16 -14.22 1.65 -11.92
C GLN A 16 -13.01 2.20 -11.14
N ALA A 17 -12.76 3.51 -11.23
CA ALA A 17 -11.66 4.14 -10.54
C ALA A 17 -11.91 4.17 -9.02
N ASN A 18 -10.88 3.89 -8.23
CA ASN A 18 -10.98 3.93 -6.78
C ASN A 18 -11.15 5.35 -6.21
N VAL A 19 -10.82 6.38 -7.00
CA VAL A 19 -10.81 7.78 -6.60
C VAL A 19 -11.21 8.65 -7.79
N THR A 20 -12.14 9.60 -7.58
CA THR A 20 -12.50 10.65 -8.55
C THR A 20 -11.58 11.87 -8.40
N ALA A 21 -11.61 12.80 -9.36
CA ALA A 21 -10.84 14.05 -9.25
C ALA A 21 -11.18 14.84 -7.97
N ASP A 22 -12.47 14.99 -7.65
CA ASP A 22 -12.90 15.71 -6.44
C ASP A 22 -12.48 14.98 -5.15
N GLN A 23 -12.54 13.64 -5.14
CA GLN A 23 -12.07 12.84 -4.02
C GLN A 23 -10.55 12.95 -3.86
N TYR A 24 -9.80 12.93 -4.96
CA TYR A 24 -8.36 13.13 -4.95
C TYR A 24 -8.00 14.48 -4.33
N GLU A 25 -8.63 15.56 -4.78
CA GLU A 25 -8.36 16.91 -4.26
C GLU A 25 -8.66 16.99 -2.75
N ALA A 26 -9.79 16.41 -2.32
CA ALA A 26 -10.15 16.36 -0.91
C ALA A 26 -9.17 15.52 -0.06
N MET A 27 -8.79 14.34 -0.54
CA MET A 27 -7.82 13.45 0.14
C MET A 27 -6.44 14.08 0.19
N TYR A 28 -5.97 14.66 -0.91
CA TYR A 28 -4.69 15.34 -0.99
C TYR A 28 -4.63 16.51 -0.02
N LYS A 29 -5.64 17.39 -0.05
CA LYS A 29 -5.75 18.51 0.89
C LYS A 29 -5.67 18.03 2.34
N ARG A 30 -6.44 16.99 2.69
CA ARG A 30 -6.42 16.45 4.06
C ARG A 30 -5.08 15.81 4.43
N SER A 31 -4.41 15.12 3.50
CA SER A 31 -3.11 14.50 3.74
C SER A 31 -2.01 15.49 4.11
N VAL A 32 -2.16 16.75 3.71
CA VAL A 32 -1.23 17.85 3.96
C VAL A 32 -1.67 18.70 5.16
N ASP A 33 -2.96 19.04 5.24
CA ASP A 33 -3.50 19.90 6.29
C ASP A 33 -3.67 19.17 7.64
N ASP A 34 -3.98 17.87 7.61
CA ASP A 34 -4.12 16.98 8.77
C ASP A 34 -3.40 15.63 8.50
N PRO A 35 -2.05 15.64 8.45
CA PRO A 35 -1.29 14.47 8.08
C PRO A 35 -1.44 13.33 9.11
N ALA A 36 -1.54 13.66 10.40
CA ALA A 36 -1.65 12.65 11.45
C ALA A 36 -3.01 11.93 11.38
N GLY A 37 -4.11 12.67 11.20
CA GLY A 37 -5.43 12.09 11.04
C GLY A 37 -5.54 11.27 9.76
N PHE A 38 -5.16 11.85 8.61
CA PHE A 38 -5.25 11.16 7.33
C PHE A 38 -4.40 9.89 7.29
N TRP A 39 -3.09 10.00 7.53
CA TRP A 39 -2.19 8.84 7.41
C TRP A 39 -2.39 7.81 8.51
N GLY A 40 -2.84 8.22 9.69
CA GLY A 40 -3.25 7.30 10.75
C GLY A 40 -4.42 6.41 10.31
N GLU A 41 -5.45 6.99 9.70
CA GLU A 41 -6.60 6.24 9.17
C GLU A 41 -6.19 5.32 8.02
N GLN A 42 -5.37 5.79 7.07
CA GLN A 42 -4.90 4.95 5.97
C GLN A 42 -4.09 3.74 6.48
N ALA A 43 -3.19 3.96 7.44
CA ALA A 43 -2.37 2.89 8.01
C ALA A 43 -3.19 1.85 8.79
N GLU A 44 -4.27 2.27 9.45
CA GLU A 44 -5.17 1.37 10.17
C GLU A 44 -6.06 0.57 9.20
N GLN A 45 -6.47 1.20 8.10
CA GLN A 45 -7.33 0.58 7.10
C GLN A 45 -6.60 -0.49 6.27
N TYR A 46 -5.36 -0.23 5.82
CA TYR A 46 -4.69 -1.08 4.83
C TYR A 46 -3.70 -2.09 5.39
N LEU A 47 -3.21 -1.88 6.62
CA LEU A 47 -2.20 -2.72 7.25
C LEU A 47 -2.74 -3.35 8.53
N THR A 48 -2.34 -4.58 8.77
CA THR A 48 -2.55 -5.26 10.04
C THR A 48 -1.37 -4.99 10.97
N TRP A 49 -1.68 -4.41 12.12
CA TRP A 49 -0.73 -4.08 13.17
C TRP A 49 -0.91 -5.02 14.36
N PHE A 50 0.20 -5.55 14.87
CA PHE A 50 0.22 -6.33 16.11
C PHE A 50 0.21 -5.42 17.34
N LYS A 51 0.78 -4.21 17.21
CA LYS A 51 0.62 -3.12 18.16
C LYS A 51 0.38 -1.83 17.38
N LYS A 52 -0.71 -1.12 17.69
CA LYS A 52 -0.96 0.23 17.15
C LYS A 52 0.16 1.18 17.61
N TRP A 53 0.52 2.12 16.74
CA TRP A 53 1.53 3.12 17.03
C TRP A 53 1.09 4.09 18.12
N ASP A 54 2.07 4.73 18.75
CA ASP A 54 1.86 5.77 19.76
C ASP A 54 1.89 7.16 19.11
N THR A 55 2.58 7.31 17.98
CA THR A 55 2.70 8.58 17.23
C THR A 55 2.73 8.31 15.73
N VAL A 56 1.89 9.01 14.95
CA VAL A 56 1.81 8.82 13.49
C VAL A 56 3.03 9.39 12.78
N LEU A 57 3.41 10.63 13.10
CA LEU A 57 4.54 11.32 12.49
C LEU A 57 5.31 12.15 13.53
N ASP A 58 6.62 12.11 13.43
CA ASP A 58 7.58 12.83 14.28
C ASP A 58 8.82 13.06 13.40
N TRP A 59 9.00 14.28 12.89
CA TRP A 59 10.04 14.58 11.92
C TRP A 59 10.59 15.99 12.07
N SER A 60 11.85 16.16 11.66
CA SER A 60 12.53 17.43 11.52
C SER A 60 13.58 17.33 10.41
N PHE A 61 13.65 18.36 9.57
CA PHE A 61 14.70 18.55 8.57
C PHE A 61 15.80 19.51 9.05
N GLY A 62 15.74 19.91 10.32
CA GLY A 62 16.77 20.76 10.92
C GLY A 62 18.12 20.05 10.91
N LYS A 63 19.19 20.76 10.56
CA LYS A 63 20.54 20.18 10.47
C LYS A 63 20.97 19.48 11.76
N ASP A 64 20.62 20.06 12.91
CA ASP A 64 21.02 19.58 14.23
C ASP A 64 20.00 18.59 14.86
N ASP A 65 18.88 18.34 14.18
CA ASP A 65 17.79 17.48 14.64
C ASP A 65 17.15 16.72 13.47
N LEU A 66 17.97 16.23 12.53
CA LEU A 66 17.47 15.55 11.34
C LEU A 66 16.90 14.18 11.71
N HIS A 67 15.57 14.03 11.66
CA HIS A 67 14.90 12.76 11.88
C HIS A 67 13.58 12.67 11.11
N ILE A 68 13.17 11.45 10.73
CA ILE A 68 11.88 11.19 10.08
C ILE A 68 11.35 9.87 10.63
N ASN A 69 10.37 9.94 11.51
CA ASN A 69 9.71 8.78 12.10
C ASN A 69 8.26 8.74 11.65
N TRP A 70 7.82 7.55 11.23
CA TRP A 70 6.44 7.22 10.93
C TRP A 70 5.99 6.07 11.81
N PHE A 71 4.77 6.17 12.36
CA PHE A 71 4.12 5.14 13.16
C PHE A 71 4.99 4.63 14.34
N LYS A 72 5.66 5.58 15.03
CA LYS A 72 6.56 5.30 16.14
C LYS A 72 5.83 4.52 17.24
N GLY A 73 6.47 3.45 17.71
CA GLY A 73 5.90 2.54 18.70
C GLY A 73 4.96 1.48 18.13
N GLY A 74 4.64 1.54 16.83
CA GLY A 74 3.85 0.53 16.12
C GLY A 74 4.66 -0.74 15.87
N LYS A 75 3.98 -1.89 15.84
CA LYS A 75 4.58 -3.18 15.50
C LYS A 75 3.73 -3.90 14.47
N LEU A 76 4.36 -4.34 13.39
CA LEU A 76 3.77 -5.19 12.37
C LEU A 76 4.81 -6.18 11.86
N ASN A 77 4.37 -7.16 11.09
CA ASN A 77 5.24 -8.02 10.30
C ASN A 77 4.86 -7.87 8.81
N VAL A 78 5.87 -7.67 7.95
CA VAL A 78 5.66 -7.47 6.51
C VAL A 78 5.18 -8.75 5.84
N ALA A 79 5.81 -9.90 6.15
CA ALA A 79 5.37 -11.20 5.63
C ALA A 79 3.91 -11.48 6.02
N TYR A 80 3.52 -11.21 7.27
CA TYR A 80 2.13 -11.35 7.71
C TYR A 80 1.14 -10.54 6.86
N ASN A 81 1.50 -9.28 6.55
CA ASN A 81 0.66 -8.40 5.73
C ASN A 81 0.64 -8.80 4.24
N CYS A 82 1.70 -9.42 3.76
CA CYS A 82 1.83 -9.83 2.37
C CYS A 82 1.35 -11.26 2.10
N LEU A 83 1.31 -12.14 3.11
CA LEU A 83 1.08 -13.58 2.97
C LEU A 83 0.03 -14.08 3.97
N ASP A 84 0.37 -14.11 5.25
CA ASP A 84 -0.35 -14.85 6.28
C ASP A 84 -1.82 -14.41 6.40
N ARG A 85 -2.09 -13.10 6.43
CA ARG A 85 -3.45 -12.56 6.54
C ARG A 85 -4.36 -12.92 5.34
N HIS A 86 -3.78 -13.37 4.24
CA HIS A 86 -4.52 -13.75 3.04
C HIS A 86 -4.85 -15.24 2.98
N LEU A 87 -4.24 -16.08 3.82
CA LEU A 87 -4.40 -17.54 3.74
C LEU A 87 -5.86 -17.99 3.94
N ASP A 88 -6.56 -17.41 4.90
CA ASP A 88 -7.93 -17.82 5.25
C ASP A 88 -8.95 -17.58 4.14
N THR A 89 -8.75 -16.52 3.34
CA THR A 89 -9.75 -16.07 2.35
C THR A 89 -9.28 -16.23 0.90
N ARG A 90 -7.96 -16.30 0.69
CA ARG A 90 -7.30 -16.27 -0.62
C ARG A 90 -6.17 -17.28 -0.71
N GLY A 91 -6.10 -18.28 0.18
CA GLY A 91 -5.01 -19.26 0.22
C GLY A 91 -4.73 -19.94 -1.12
N ASP A 92 -5.79 -20.36 -1.83
CA ASP A 92 -5.70 -21.02 -3.14
C ASP A 92 -5.62 -20.02 -4.32
N GLN A 93 -5.71 -18.71 -4.05
CA GLN A 93 -5.54 -17.70 -5.09
C GLN A 93 -4.05 -17.59 -5.46
N VAL A 94 -3.79 -17.47 -6.77
CA VAL A 94 -2.45 -17.19 -7.30
C VAL A 94 -1.95 -15.84 -6.78
N ALA A 95 -0.83 -15.86 -6.07
CA ALA A 95 -0.11 -14.69 -5.57
C ALA A 95 0.96 -14.22 -6.55
N ILE A 96 1.70 -15.17 -7.15
CA ILE A 96 2.75 -14.88 -8.14
C ILE A 96 2.45 -15.67 -9.42
N ILE A 97 2.44 -14.95 -10.54
CA ILE A 97 2.58 -15.52 -11.88
C ILE A 97 4.06 -15.34 -12.23
N TRP A 98 4.81 -16.44 -12.27
CA TRP A 98 6.22 -16.46 -12.62
C TRP A 98 6.35 -16.92 -14.06
N GLU A 99 6.81 -16.01 -14.92
CA GLU A 99 7.15 -16.29 -16.32
C GLU A 99 8.66 -16.46 -16.40
N ALA A 100 9.12 -17.61 -16.88
CA ALA A 100 10.54 -17.83 -17.11
C ALA A 100 11.02 -17.07 -18.36
N ASP A 101 12.33 -17.16 -18.63
CA ASP A 101 12.90 -16.69 -19.90
C ASP A 101 12.35 -17.47 -21.11
N ASP A 102 12.15 -18.78 -20.95
CA ASP A 102 11.43 -19.58 -21.94
C ASP A 102 9.92 -19.32 -21.79
N PRO A 103 9.24 -18.75 -22.81
CA PRO A 103 7.81 -18.44 -22.74
C PRO A 103 6.91 -19.68 -22.63
N ASN A 104 7.46 -20.89 -22.78
CA ASN A 104 6.73 -22.13 -22.57
C ASN A 104 6.84 -22.65 -21.12
N VAL A 105 7.54 -21.93 -20.25
CA VAL A 105 7.76 -22.31 -18.85
C VAL A 105 7.22 -21.22 -17.95
N ASP A 106 6.02 -21.44 -17.42
CA ASP A 106 5.41 -20.59 -16.39
C ASP A 106 5.13 -21.38 -15.11
N ARG A 107 4.97 -20.64 -14.00
CA ARG A 107 4.46 -21.16 -12.74
C ARG A 107 3.44 -20.20 -12.15
N LYS A 108 2.36 -20.77 -11.63
CA LYS A 108 1.41 -20.06 -10.77
C LYS A 108 1.62 -20.53 -9.35
N ILE A 109 1.97 -19.60 -8.47
CA ILE A 109 2.25 -19.87 -7.06
C ILE A 109 1.12 -19.24 -6.26
N THR A 110 0.37 -20.07 -5.54
CA THR A 110 -0.72 -19.64 -4.66
C THR A 110 -0.19 -18.97 -3.39
N TYR A 111 -1.04 -18.25 -2.66
CA TYR A 111 -0.65 -17.68 -1.36
C TYR A 111 -0.21 -18.75 -0.37
N LYS A 112 -0.86 -19.93 -0.37
CA LYS A 112 -0.50 -21.05 0.50
C LYS A 112 0.87 -21.63 0.15
N GLU A 113 1.12 -21.91 -1.13
CA GLU A 113 2.44 -22.40 -1.58
C GLU A 113 3.54 -21.38 -1.28
N LEU A 114 3.28 -20.09 -1.52
CA LEU A 114 4.25 -19.03 -1.24
C LEU A 114 4.55 -18.91 0.26
N HIS A 115 3.53 -18.98 1.11
CA HIS A 115 3.71 -19.01 2.57
C HIS A 115 4.53 -20.22 3.01
N ASP A 116 4.20 -21.42 2.53
CA ASP A 116 4.92 -22.65 2.85
C ASP A 116 6.40 -22.57 2.43
N GLU A 117 6.73 -21.96 1.29
CA GLU A 117 8.13 -21.75 0.87
C GLU A 117 8.87 -20.69 1.71
N VAL A 118 8.18 -19.64 2.17
CA VAL A 118 8.77 -18.57 2.99
C VAL A 118 9.01 -19.02 4.44
N CYS A 119 8.23 -19.95 4.96
CA CYS A 119 8.34 -20.45 6.33
C CYS A 119 9.40 -21.55 6.55
N LYS A 120 10.06 -22.03 5.50
CA LYS A 120 11.16 -23.01 5.56
C LYS A 120 12.47 -22.36 6.01
#